data_AF-A0A9W9V0U3-F1
#
_entry.id   AF-A0A9W9V0U3-F1
#
_cell.length_a   1.000
_cell.length_b   1.000
_cell.length_c   1.000
_cell.angle_alpha   90.00
_cell.angle_beta   90.00
_cell.angle_gamma   90.00
#
_symmetry.space_group_name_H-M   'P 1'
#
loop_
_entity.id
_entity.type
_entity.pdbx_description
1 polymer ?
#
loop_
_entity_poly.entity_id
_entity_poly.type
_entity_poly.pdbx_seq_one_letter_code
_entity_poly.pdbx_strand_id
1 'polypeptide(L)'
;MTTFSLVALTIVVCLCAVRHYKESLHRVYRRITGSKSKDVSNQSDIKRLAPYPAQPIKGRDRYRVMMDIRKLDVHNWLTLDKNYMDEHRVRTQLLDEKRGKVIQCLPESLESCQEALEEVSDFLCERFPAAFTMSTHENRKIIENSMTGDKFTVSGRDANEGLTEALEAAVRLTMEDLSILMMNEEGEYYLAASATVFPTGWTVNQRIGWTISQLHGPVPLWHQQVANSVSKFLARLTPNSPMERSNYFVEVKSPEENLTDILYRPHALCEKELSDPSPSQILIRRERQTFRRLPRTGALVFGVKTYLTPLDELPMAELANLAKEMKTWPEYVSEYKGRDVWGAKVLEYYRERGGEINDEKLEV
;
A
#
# COMPACT_ATOMS: atom_id res chain seq x y z
N MET A 1 -17.67 38.26 -35.14
CA MET A 1 -17.23 37.46 -33.97
C MET A 1 -18.42 36.63 -33.50
N THR A 2 -18.52 35.32 -33.84
CA THR A 2 -19.39 34.30 -33.16
C THR A 2 -19.42 32.92 -33.86
N THR A 3 -18.42 32.53 -34.65
CA THR A 3 -18.42 31.19 -35.31
C THR A 3 -17.51 30.15 -34.63
N PHE A 4 -16.70 30.53 -33.65
CA PHE A 4 -15.79 29.62 -32.93
C PHE A 4 -16.43 28.84 -31.76
N SER A 5 -17.68 29.12 -31.40
CA SER A 5 -18.30 28.55 -30.17
C SER A 5 -19.02 27.21 -30.38
N LEU A 6 -19.52 26.90 -31.58
CA LEU A 6 -20.33 25.70 -31.80
C LEU A 6 -19.49 24.43 -32.02
N VAL A 7 -18.34 24.56 -32.69
CA VAL A 7 -17.45 23.43 -33.02
C VAL A 7 -16.69 22.94 -31.78
N ALA A 8 -16.28 23.86 -30.90
CA ALA A 8 -15.65 23.49 -29.64
C ALA A 8 -16.62 22.74 -28.71
N LEU A 9 -17.88 23.18 -28.64
CA LEU A 9 -18.92 22.55 -27.83
C LEU A 9 -19.25 21.14 -28.34
N THR A 10 -19.34 20.94 -29.66
CA THR A 10 -19.59 19.61 -30.23
C THR A 10 -18.40 18.67 -30.05
N ILE A 11 -17.16 19.15 -30.14
CA ILE A 11 -15.96 18.36 -29.83
C ILE A 11 -15.96 17.94 -28.36
N VAL A 12 -16.25 18.86 -27.43
CA VAL A 12 -16.32 18.54 -25.99
C VAL A 12 -17.43 17.54 -25.69
N VAL A 13 -18.62 17.72 -26.25
CA VAL A 13 -19.74 16.78 -26.09
C VAL A 13 -19.39 15.40 -26.68
N CYS A 14 -18.75 15.34 -27.85
CA CYS A 14 -18.26 14.09 -28.43
C CYS A 14 -17.19 13.43 -27.55
N LEU A 15 -16.25 14.18 -26.99
CA LEU A 15 -15.22 13.65 -26.10
C LEU A 15 -15.83 13.11 -24.80
N CYS A 16 -16.79 13.82 -24.21
CA CYS A 16 -17.56 13.38 -23.05
C CYS A 16 -18.38 12.13 -23.37
N ALA A 17 -19.05 12.07 -24.51
CA ALA A 17 -19.81 10.90 -24.95
C ALA A 17 -18.91 9.68 -25.21
N VAL A 18 -17.75 9.87 -25.83
CA VAL A 18 -16.76 8.80 -26.06
C VAL A 18 -16.17 8.31 -24.73
N ARG A 19 -15.90 9.22 -23.78
CA ARG A 19 -15.44 8.87 -22.43
C ARG A 19 -16.50 8.06 -21.68
N HIS A 20 -17.73 8.55 -21.67
CA HIS A 20 -18.85 7.88 -21.01
C HIS A 20 -19.18 6.52 -21.66
N TYR A 21 -19.07 6.42 -22.99
CA TYR A 21 -19.24 5.16 -23.71
C TYR A 21 -18.12 4.16 -23.40
N LYS A 22 -16.85 4.62 -23.30
CA LYS A 22 -15.73 3.78 -22.87
C LYS A 22 -15.89 3.28 -21.43
N GLU A 23 -16.34 4.12 -20.51
CA GLU A 23 -16.62 3.73 -19.12
C GLU A 23 -17.77 2.71 -19.02
N SER A 24 -18.85 2.92 -19.77
CA SER A 24 -19.97 1.97 -19.87
C SER A 24 -19.51 0.64 -20.47
N LEU A 25 -18.70 0.66 -21.53
CA LEU A 25 -18.09 -0.54 -22.11
C LEU A 25 -17.14 -1.23 -21.13
N HIS A 26 -16.40 -0.49 -20.31
CA HIS A 26 -15.51 -1.07 -19.30
C HIS A 26 -16.30 -1.75 -18.18
N ARG A 27 -17.41 -1.15 -17.72
CA ARG A 27 -18.33 -1.78 -16.76
C ARG A 27 -18.99 -3.02 -17.34
N VAL A 28 -19.43 -2.96 -18.60
CA VAL A 28 -20.02 -4.10 -19.31
C VAL A 28 -18.99 -5.20 -19.53
N TYR A 29 -17.76 -4.85 -19.92
CA TYR A 29 -16.66 -5.80 -20.10
C TYR A 29 -16.32 -6.49 -18.78
N ARG A 30 -16.17 -5.75 -17.65
CA ARG A 30 -16.02 -6.36 -16.31
C ARG A 30 -17.18 -7.31 -15.97
N ARG A 31 -18.43 -6.93 -16.27
CA ARG A 31 -19.61 -7.77 -16.05
C ARG A 31 -19.58 -9.06 -16.87
N ILE A 32 -19.15 -8.98 -18.14
CA ILE A 32 -19.09 -10.11 -19.06
C ILE A 32 -17.91 -11.03 -18.71
N THR A 33 -16.74 -10.48 -18.38
CA THR A 33 -15.58 -11.27 -17.95
C THR A 33 -15.72 -11.82 -16.53
N GLY A 34 -16.46 -11.15 -15.65
CA GLY A 34 -16.81 -11.62 -14.31
C GLY A 34 -17.87 -12.72 -14.28
N SER A 35 -18.60 -12.93 -15.38
CA SER A 35 -19.67 -13.94 -15.48
C SER A 35 -19.19 -15.38 -15.71
N LYS A 36 -17.87 -15.63 -15.82
CA LYS A 36 -17.32 -16.98 -15.94
C LYS A 36 -16.53 -17.39 -14.69
N SER A 37 -17.17 -17.33 -13.53
CA SER A 37 -16.78 -18.11 -12.36
C SER A 37 -17.94 -19.01 -11.98
N LYS A 38 -17.83 -20.30 -12.32
CA LYS A 38 -18.66 -21.36 -11.74
C LYS A 38 -18.06 -21.72 -10.38
N ASP A 39 -18.50 -21.04 -9.33
CA ASP A 39 -18.79 -21.65 -8.03
C ASP A 39 -19.52 -20.63 -7.14
N VAL A 40 -20.85 -20.77 -7.05
CA VAL A 40 -21.70 -20.00 -6.12
C VAL A 40 -22.05 -20.93 -4.97
N SER A 41 -21.06 -21.26 -4.13
CA SER A 41 -21.30 -21.76 -2.77
C SER A 41 -20.03 -21.64 -1.90
N ASN A 42 -19.78 -20.45 -1.38
CA ASN A 42 -19.37 -20.23 0.01
C ASN A 42 -19.25 -18.73 0.24
N GLN A 43 -20.20 -18.15 0.97
CA GLN A 43 -20.06 -16.82 1.53
C GLN A 43 -18.81 -16.84 2.41
N SER A 44 -17.72 -16.27 1.90
CA SER A 44 -16.42 -16.33 2.56
C SER A 44 -16.46 -15.46 3.80
N ASP A 45 -16.60 -16.10 4.96
CA ASP A 45 -16.33 -15.48 6.26
C ASP A 45 -14.89 -14.92 6.23
N ILE A 46 -14.75 -13.59 6.16
CA ILE A 46 -13.43 -12.92 6.06
C ILE A 46 -12.50 -13.36 7.19
N LYS A 47 -13.06 -13.73 8.35
CA LYS A 47 -12.32 -14.29 9.50
C LYS A 47 -11.58 -15.59 9.19
N ARG A 48 -11.93 -16.29 8.11
CA ARG A 48 -11.31 -17.54 7.67
C ARG A 48 -10.42 -17.38 6.45
N LEU A 49 -10.39 -16.18 5.85
CA LEU A 49 -9.52 -15.90 4.71
C LEU A 49 -8.08 -15.82 5.19
N ALA A 50 -7.22 -16.65 4.60
CA ALA A 50 -5.78 -16.52 4.79
C ALA A 50 -5.30 -15.19 4.18
N PRO A 51 -4.27 -14.55 4.78
CA PRO A 51 -3.65 -13.37 4.19
C PRO A 51 -3.24 -13.61 2.74
N TYR A 52 -3.50 -12.63 1.87
CA TYR A 52 -3.02 -12.69 0.49
C TYR A 52 -1.49 -12.82 0.49
N PRO A 53 -0.92 -13.74 -0.30
CA PRO A 53 0.49 -14.11 -0.16
C PRO A 53 1.41 -12.94 -0.47
N ALA A 54 2.11 -12.46 0.56
CA ALA A 54 3.23 -11.56 0.40
C ALA A 54 4.36 -12.25 -0.37
N GLN A 55 5.14 -11.50 -1.14
CA GLN A 55 6.24 -12.10 -1.89
C GLN A 55 7.35 -12.56 -0.94
N PRO A 56 7.89 -13.77 -1.15
CA PRO A 56 8.95 -14.30 -0.31
C PRO A 56 10.26 -13.52 -0.52
N ILE A 57 11.12 -13.56 0.49
CA ILE A 57 12.51 -13.09 0.37
C ILE A 57 13.21 -13.95 -0.70
N LYS A 58 13.89 -13.31 -1.67
CA LYS A 58 14.33 -13.98 -2.90
C LYS A 58 15.64 -14.77 -2.77
N GLY A 59 16.50 -14.43 -1.82
CA GLY A 59 17.79 -15.10 -1.62
C GLY A 59 18.84 -14.71 -2.66
N ARG A 60 18.92 -13.43 -3.03
CA ARG A 60 19.83 -12.96 -4.09
C ARG A 60 21.30 -13.15 -3.72
N ASP A 61 22.10 -13.58 -4.68
CA ASP A 61 23.56 -13.73 -4.56
C ASP A 61 24.33 -12.40 -4.57
N ARG A 62 23.70 -11.33 -5.04
CA ARG A 62 24.29 -9.99 -5.10
C ARG A 62 23.26 -8.95 -4.72
N TYR A 63 23.67 -8.00 -3.89
CA TYR A 63 22.82 -6.86 -3.57
C TYR A 63 22.70 -5.91 -4.77
N ARG A 64 21.46 -5.57 -5.12
CA ARG A 64 21.15 -4.55 -6.12
C ARG A 64 19.81 -3.91 -5.80
N VAL A 65 19.77 -2.59 -5.80
CA VAL A 65 18.52 -1.86 -5.66
C VAL A 65 17.72 -2.02 -6.95
N MET A 66 16.54 -2.64 -6.84
CA MET A 66 15.68 -2.97 -7.96
C MET A 66 14.27 -2.48 -7.67
N MET A 67 13.53 -2.14 -8.72
CA MET A 67 12.15 -1.70 -8.57
C MET A 67 11.19 -2.86 -8.30
N ASP A 68 11.51 -4.09 -8.73
CA ASP A 68 10.71 -5.31 -8.48
C ASP A 68 9.21 -5.17 -8.83
N ILE A 69 8.91 -4.37 -9.85
CA ILE A 69 7.55 -4.11 -10.32
C ILE A 69 7.03 -5.30 -11.14
N ARG A 70 5.76 -5.61 -10.95
CA ARG A 70 4.98 -6.53 -11.78
C ARG A 70 3.56 -6.01 -11.98
N LYS A 71 2.80 -6.66 -12.87
CA LYS A 71 1.38 -6.35 -13.04
C LYS A 71 0.61 -6.68 -11.76
N LEU A 72 -0.29 -5.78 -11.37
CA LEU A 72 -1.21 -5.99 -10.26
C LEU A 72 -2.16 -7.14 -10.60
N ASP A 73 -2.37 -8.06 -9.67
CA ASP A 73 -3.54 -8.94 -9.68
C ASP A 73 -4.79 -8.10 -9.40
N VAL A 74 -5.52 -7.74 -10.45
CA VAL A 74 -6.65 -6.82 -10.38
C VAL A 74 -7.80 -7.35 -9.53
N HIS A 75 -7.94 -8.67 -9.37
CA HIS A 75 -8.97 -9.26 -8.50
C HIS A 75 -8.62 -9.17 -7.01
N ASN A 76 -7.35 -8.93 -6.70
CA ASN A 76 -6.85 -8.77 -5.35
C ASN A 76 -6.14 -7.42 -5.22
N TRP A 77 -6.70 -6.37 -5.84
CA TRP A 77 -6.17 -5.01 -5.67
C TRP A 77 -6.12 -4.65 -4.18
N LEU A 78 -7.27 -4.65 -3.51
CA LEU A 78 -7.40 -4.51 -2.06
C LEU A 78 -7.68 -5.89 -1.48
N THR A 79 -7.04 -6.20 -0.36
CA THR A 79 -7.09 -7.53 0.24
C THR A 79 -7.66 -7.48 1.64
N LEU A 80 -8.55 -8.43 1.95
CA LEU A 80 -9.10 -8.64 3.28
C LEU A 80 -8.76 -10.05 3.73
N ASP A 81 -8.43 -10.19 5.00
CA ASP A 81 -8.08 -11.47 5.59
C ASP A 81 -8.54 -11.55 7.05
N LYS A 82 -8.21 -12.67 7.71
CA LYS A 82 -8.57 -12.94 9.10
C LYS A 82 -8.15 -11.84 10.09
N ASN A 83 -7.14 -11.03 9.78
CA ASN A 83 -6.61 -9.97 10.63
C ASN A 83 -7.38 -8.64 10.47
N TYR A 84 -8.36 -8.57 9.56
CA TYR A 84 -9.09 -7.33 9.23
C TYR A 84 -9.58 -6.57 10.46
N MET A 85 -10.28 -7.25 11.38
CA MET A 85 -10.88 -6.57 12.53
C MET A 85 -9.84 -6.04 13.53
N ASP A 86 -8.72 -6.74 13.70
CA ASP A 86 -7.68 -6.34 14.65
C ASP A 86 -6.91 -5.14 14.08
N GLU A 87 -6.50 -5.21 12.81
CA GLU A 87 -5.87 -4.07 12.12
C GLU A 87 -6.82 -2.87 11.98
N HIS A 88 -8.12 -3.09 11.73
CA HIS A 88 -9.10 -2.01 11.65
C HIS A 88 -9.25 -1.28 12.99
N ARG A 89 -9.24 -1.98 14.13
CA ARG A 89 -9.25 -1.34 15.45
C ARG A 89 -8.03 -0.45 15.68
N VAL A 90 -6.84 -0.96 15.36
CA VAL A 90 -5.59 -0.18 15.45
C VAL A 90 -5.65 1.04 14.52
N ARG A 91 -6.12 0.85 13.29
CA ARG A 91 -6.28 1.93 12.30
C ARG A 91 -7.20 3.03 12.81
N THR A 92 -8.37 2.66 13.33
CA THR A 92 -9.33 3.58 13.92
C THR A 92 -8.73 4.33 15.11
N GLN A 93 -8.09 3.62 16.05
CA GLN A 93 -7.42 4.24 17.20
C GLN A 93 -6.39 5.29 16.75
N LEU A 94 -5.53 4.96 15.78
CA LEU A 94 -4.48 5.86 15.32
C LEU A 94 -5.03 7.08 14.55
N LEU A 95 -6.10 6.91 13.77
CA LEU A 95 -6.77 8.02 13.09
C LEU A 95 -7.41 9.00 14.08
N ASP A 96 -7.92 8.49 15.21
CA ASP A 96 -8.55 9.30 16.26
C ASP A 96 -7.50 9.98 17.15
N GLU A 97 -6.49 9.24 17.63
CA GLU A 97 -5.53 9.72 18.62
C GLU A 97 -4.30 10.43 18.02
N LYS A 98 -3.92 10.09 16.78
CA LYS A 98 -2.70 10.57 16.12
C LYS A 98 -2.97 11.24 14.77
N ARG A 99 -4.19 11.75 14.55
CA ARG A 99 -4.67 12.31 13.27
C ARG A 99 -3.62 13.12 12.51
N GLY A 100 -3.06 14.16 13.13
CA GLY A 100 -2.09 15.06 12.49
C GLY A 100 -0.75 14.40 12.11
N LYS A 101 -0.49 13.16 12.51
CA LYS A 101 0.70 12.38 12.13
C LYS A 101 0.39 11.32 11.07
N VAL A 102 -0.85 10.86 10.96
CA VAL A 102 -1.20 9.70 10.12
C VAL A 102 -2.02 10.05 8.89
N ILE A 103 -2.73 11.19 8.88
CA ILE A 103 -3.53 11.60 7.73
C ILE A 103 -3.40 13.10 7.45
N GLN A 104 -3.13 13.44 6.20
CA GLN A 104 -3.14 14.81 5.71
C GLN A 104 -3.42 14.85 4.21
N CYS A 105 -4.18 15.87 3.78
CA CYS A 105 -4.49 16.14 2.39
C CYS A 105 -4.16 17.61 2.08
N LEU A 106 -3.52 17.87 0.95
CA LEU A 106 -3.41 19.21 0.40
C LEU A 106 -4.73 19.60 -0.30
N PRO A 107 -5.13 20.89 -0.34
CA PRO A 107 -6.42 21.29 -0.90
C PRO A 107 -6.68 20.78 -2.33
N GLU A 108 -5.65 20.77 -3.18
CA GLU A 108 -5.69 20.32 -4.56
C GLU A 108 -5.93 18.82 -4.73
N SER A 109 -5.72 18.00 -3.69
CA SER A 109 -5.90 16.56 -3.75
C SER A 109 -7.36 16.12 -3.57
N LEU A 110 -8.26 17.05 -3.24
CA LEU A 110 -9.61 16.75 -2.77
C LEU A 110 -10.41 15.88 -3.76
N GLU A 111 -10.40 16.25 -5.04
CA GLU A 111 -11.11 15.50 -6.08
C GLU A 111 -10.52 14.09 -6.27
N SER A 112 -9.20 13.95 -6.19
CA SER A 112 -8.52 12.66 -6.30
C SER A 112 -8.77 11.77 -5.08
N CYS A 113 -8.87 12.35 -3.88
CA CYS A 113 -9.30 11.61 -2.68
C CYS A 113 -10.74 11.12 -2.81
N GLN A 114 -11.65 11.95 -3.34
CA GLN A 114 -13.03 11.56 -3.59
C GLN A 114 -13.12 10.41 -4.60
N GLU A 115 -12.40 10.52 -5.71
CA GLU A 115 -12.36 9.45 -6.71
C GLU A 115 -11.73 8.16 -6.17
N ALA A 116 -10.69 8.26 -5.34
CA ALA A 116 -10.10 7.11 -4.69
C ALA A 116 -11.13 6.39 -3.79
N LEU A 117 -11.94 7.13 -3.02
CA LEU A 117 -13.03 6.56 -2.23
C LEU A 117 -14.06 5.84 -3.12
N GLU A 118 -14.44 6.45 -4.25
CA GLU A 118 -15.37 5.82 -5.21
C GLU A 118 -14.80 4.49 -5.76
N GLU A 119 -13.56 4.48 -6.24
CA GLU A 119 -12.92 3.28 -6.79
C GLU A 119 -12.72 2.19 -5.74
N VAL A 120 -12.32 2.56 -4.51
CA VAL A 120 -12.20 1.64 -3.37
C VAL A 120 -13.55 1.02 -3.05
N SER A 121 -14.59 1.85 -2.94
CA SER A 121 -15.94 1.39 -2.57
C SER A 121 -16.53 0.46 -3.62
N ASP A 122 -16.43 0.82 -4.90
CA ASP A 122 -16.88 -0.02 -6.01
C ASP A 122 -16.13 -1.36 -6.03
N PHE A 123 -14.81 -1.36 -5.81
CA PHE A 123 -14.02 -2.59 -5.73
C PHE A 123 -14.44 -3.49 -4.56
N LEU A 124 -14.60 -2.92 -3.36
CA LEU A 124 -14.96 -3.70 -2.17
C LEU A 124 -16.36 -4.32 -2.29
N CYS A 125 -17.33 -3.58 -2.81
CA CYS A 125 -18.67 -4.12 -3.08
C CYS A 125 -18.66 -5.22 -4.17
N GLU A 126 -17.81 -5.11 -5.19
CA GLU A 126 -17.67 -6.15 -6.23
C GLU A 126 -16.97 -7.40 -5.68
N ARG A 127 -15.89 -7.22 -4.91
CA ARG A 127 -14.99 -8.30 -4.49
C ARG A 127 -15.44 -9.00 -3.20
N PHE A 128 -16.09 -8.28 -2.30
CA PHE A 128 -16.51 -8.73 -0.97
C PHE A 128 -17.98 -8.33 -0.66
N PRO A 129 -18.95 -8.72 -1.51
CA PRO A 129 -20.36 -8.26 -1.40
C PRO A 129 -21.07 -8.72 -0.12
N ALA A 130 -20.56 -9.74 0.58
CA ALA A 130 -21.08 -10.17 1.87
C ALA A 130 -20.73 -9.20 3.02
N ALA A 131 -19.66 -8.43 2.84
CA ALA A 131 -19.11 -7.54 3.85
C ALA A 131 -19.36 -6.07 3.54
N PHE A 132 -19.41 -5.70 2.26
CA PHE A 132 -19.61 -4.32 1.81
C PHE A 132 -20.82 -4.20 0.92
N THR A 133 -21.75 -3.32 1.27
CA THR A 133 -22.94 -3.03 0.48
C THR A 133 -22.98 -1.55 0.12
N MET A 134 -23.45 -1.26 -1.09
CA MET A 134 -23.66 0.10 -1.56
C MET A 134 -25.17 0.37 -1.64
N SER A 135 -25.64 1.41 -0.97
CA SER A 135 -27.01 1.91 -1.08
C SER A 135 -27.03 3.32 -1.64
N THR A 136 -28.21 3.78 -2.06
CA THR A 136 -28.42 5.15 -2.51
C THR A 136 -29.55 5.76 -1.70
N HIS A 137 -29.26 6.84 -0.99
CA HIS A 137 -30.22 7.60 -0.19
C HIS A 137 -30.13 9.07 -0.63
N GLU A 138 -31.26 9.65 -1.05
CA GLU A 138 -31.33 11.08 -1.44
C GLU A 138 -30.25 11.48 -2.48
N ASN A 139 -30.06 10.67 -3.53
CA ASN A 139 -29.01 10.83 -4.56
C ASN A 139 -27.56 10.76 -4.05
N ARG A 140 -27.32 10.37 -2.80
CA ARG A 140 -25.99 10.08 -2.26
C ARG A 140 -25.78 8.57 -2.20
N LYS A 141 -24.60 8.13 -2.64
CA LYS A 141 -24.17 6.75 -2.46
C LYS A 141 -23.57 6.60 -1.08
N ILE A 142 -23.95 5.55 -0.37
CA ILE A 142 -23.42 5.22 0.95
C ILE A 142 -22.90 3.79 0.89
N ILE A 143 -21.64 3.60 1.28
CA ILE A 143 -21.08 2.28 1.52
C ILE A 143 -21.22 1.93 2.99
N GLU A 144 -21.67 0.71 3.26
CA GLU A 144 -21.76 0.14 4.60
C GLU A 144 -20.83 -1.07 4.70
N ASN A 145 -20.01 -1.08 5.75
CA ASN A 145 -19.21 -2.23 6.15
C ASN A 145 -19.94 -3.00 7.25
N SER A 146 -20.52 -4.15 6.91
CA SER A 146 -21.33 -4.95 7.85
C SER A 146 -20.52 -5.55 9.00
N MET A 147 -19.19 -5.61 8.88
CA MET A 147 -18.30 -6.17 9.90
C MET A 147 -18.02 -5.18 11.04
N THR A 148 -17.92 -3.90 10.72
CA THR A 148 -17.59 -2.83 11.67
C THR A 148 -18.80 -1.96 12.02
N GLY A 149 -19.81 -1.92 11.14
CA GLY A 149 -20.94 -1.01 11.23
C GLY A 149 -20.68 0.37 10.61
N ASP A 150 -19.48 0.60 10.05
CA ASP A 150 -19.14 1.89 9.46
C ASP A 150 -19.99 2.19 8.23
N LYS A 151 -20.36 3.47 8.09
CA LYS A 151 -21.07 3.99 6.92
C LYS A 151 -20.41 5.26 6.44
N PHE A 152 -20.08 5.31 5.15
CA PHE A 152 -19.44 6.48 4.54
C PHE A 152 -20.17 6.93 3.28
N THR A 153 -20.31 8.25 3.12
CA THR A 153 -20.84 8.85 1.89
C THR A 153 -19.78 8.79 0.79
N VAL A 154 -20.07 8.05 -0.28
CA VAL A 154 -19.14 7.81 -1.40
C VAL A 154 -19.34 8.81 -2.53
N SER A 155 -20.52 9.41 -2.66
CA SER A 155 -20.79 10.45 -3.65
C SER A 155 -21.77 11.49 -3.11
N GLY A 156 -21.62 12.73 -3.58
CA GLY A 156 -22.42 13.85 -3.08
C GLY A 156 -21.88 14.41 -1.77
N ARG A 157 -20.56 14.65 -1.74
CA ARG A 157 -19.81 15.30 -0.65
C ARG A 157 -20.54 16.54 -0.14
N ASP A 158 -20.67 16.66 1.17
CA ASP A 158 -21.18 17.88 1.82
C ASP A 158 -20.13 19.00 1.69
N ALA A 159 -20.57 20.24 1.47
CA ALA A 159 -19.68 21.39 1.43
C ALA A 159 -18.93 21.61 2.76
N ASN A 160 -19.47 21.10 3.86
CA ASN A 160 -18.88 21.18 5.20
C ASN A 160 -17.91 20.04 5.53
N GLU A 161 -17.80 19.01 4.68
CA GLU A 161 -16.76 17.99 4.86
C GLU A 161 -15.37 18.64 4.75
N GLY A 162 -14.45 18.26 5.62
CA GLY A 162 -13.06 18.65 5.55
C GLY A 162 -12.28 17.97 4.41
N LEU A 163 -10.98 18.24 4.37
CA LEU A 163 -10.10 17.80 3.28
C LEU A 163 -9.76 16.31 3.33
N THR A 164 -9.94 15.67 4.48
CA THR A 164 -9.41 14.32 4.79
C THR A 164 -10.46 13.23 4.70
N GLU A 165 -11.73 13.59 4.68
CA GLU A 165 -12.88 12.73 4.97
C GLU A 165 -13.01 11.60 3.95
N ALA A 166 -12.83 11.92 2.66
CA ALA A 166 -12.87 10.92 1.61
C ALA A 166 -11.71 9.91 1.72
N LEU A 167 -10.49 10.39 2.01
CA LEU A 167 -9.33 9.52 2.15
C LEU A 167 -9.41 8.68 3.43
N GLU A 168 -9.91 9.25 4.52
CA GLU A 168 -10.15 8.56 5.78
C GLU A 168 -11.18 7.44 5.61
N ALA A 169 -12.31 7.73 4.98
CA ALA A 169 -13.32 6.72 4.66
C ALA A 169 -12.70 5.58 3.84
N ALA A 170 -11.91 5.91 2.81
CA ALA A 170 -11.26 4.92 1.97
C ALA A 170 -10.32 4.01 2.79
N VAL A 171 -9.46 4.56 3.66
CA VAL A 171 -8.56 3.73 4.48
C VAL A 171 -9.27 2.97 5.58
N ARG A 172 -10.35 3.48 6.17
CA ARG A 172 -11.13 2.75 7.19
C ARG A 172 -11.81 1.52 6.60
N LEU A 173 -12.18 1.57 5.32
CA LEU A 173 -12.75 0.44 4.59
C LEU A 173 -11.71 -0.62 4.21
N THR A 174 -10.42 -0.26 4.09
CA THR A 174 -9.33 -1.12 3.59
C THR A 174 -8.38 -1.60 4.68
N MET A 175 -7.55 -2.59 4.37
CA MET A 175 -6.39 -2.94 5.21
C MET A 175 -5.13 -2.18 4.79
N GLU A 176 -5.14 -1.60 3.61
CA GLU A 176 -4.07 -0.80 3.02
C GLU A 176 -4.05 0.63 3.59
N ASP A 177 -2.84 1.15 3.78
CA ASP A 177 -2.61 2.60 3.81
C ASP A 177 -2.72 3.14 2.38
N LEU A 178 -3.30 4.34 2.21
CA LEU A 178 -3.54 4.93 0.90
C LEU A 178 -2.91 6.31 0.79
N SER A 179 -2.21 6.56 -0.32
CA SER A 179 -1.63 7.85 -0.67
C SER A 179 -2.01 8.26 -2.08
N ILE A 180 -2.21 9.56 -2.28
CA ILE A 180 -2.48 10.17 -3.58
C ILE A 180 -1.22 10.89 -4.04
N LEU A 181 -0.72 10.49 -5.20
CA LEU A 181 0.39 11.17 -5.88
C LEU A 181 -0.15 11.97 -7.06
N MET A 182 0.17 13.26 -7.07
CA MET A 182 -0.15 14.18 -8.17
C MET A 182 1.13 14.61 -8.86
N MET A 183 1.01 15.11 -10.09
CA MET A 183 2.14 15.64 -10.85
C MET A 183 2.16 17.16 -10.72
N ASN A 184 3.31 17.74 -10.38
CA ASN A 184 3.51 19.18 -10.33
C ASN A 184 3.78 19.74 -11.75
N GLU A 185 3.94 21.07 -11.86
CA GLU A 185 4.20 21.76 -13.13
C GLU A 185 5.54 21.35 -13.78
N GLU A 186 6.49 20.85 -12.98
CA GLU A 186 7.82 20.40 -13.40
C GLU A 186 7.81 18.94 -13.89
N GLY A 187 6.65 18.26 -13.86
CA GLY A 187 6.51 16.87 -14.28
C GLY A 187 6.96 15.84 -13.22
N GLU A 188 7.17 16.27 -11.98
CA GLU A 188 7.50 15.39 -10.85
C GLU A 188 6.25 14.98 -10.07
N TYR A 189 6.20 13.71 -9.67
CA TYR A 189 5.15 13.24 -8.77
C TYR A 189 5.47 13.64 -7.32
N TYR A 190 4.46 14.09 -6.57
CA TYR A 190 4.57 14.45 -5.16
C TYR A 190 3.41 13.90 -4.33
N LEU A 191 3.63 13.80 -3.01
CA LEU A 191 2.65 13.29 -2.06
C LEU A 191 1.59 14.35 -1.75
N ALA A 192 0.48 14.33 -2.49
CA ALA A 192 -0.58 15.34 -2.37
C ALA A 192 -1.56 15.02 -1.23
N ALA A 193 -1.80 13.73 -0.97
CA ALA A 193 -2.51 13.27 0.21
C ALA A 193 -1.96 11.94 0.68
N SER A 194 -2.05 11.68 1.98
CA SER A 194 -1.64 10.40 2.54
C SER A 194 -2.38 10.12 3.82
N ALA A 195 -2.86 8.87 3.92
CA ALA A 195 -3.26 8.22 5.15
C ALA A 195 -2.30 7.06 5.39
N THR A 196 -1.13 7.37 5.96
CA THR A 196 -0.10 6.40 6.36
C THR A 196 -0.28 6.11 7.84
N VAL A 197 -1.11 5.12 8.14
CA VAL A 197 -1.51 4.77 9.50
C VAL A 197 -0.55 3.77 10.12
N PHE A 198 0.08 2.92 9.31
CA PHE A 198 1.12 1.97 9.72
C PHE A 198 2.49 2.38 9.14
N PRO A 199 3.06 3.53 9.54
CA PRO A 199 4.30 4.06 9.00
C PRO A 199 5.52 3.18 9.29
N THR A 200 6.58 3.42 8.51
CA THR A 200 7.92 2.82 8.66
C THR A 200 9.00 3.91 8.62
N GLY A 201 9.25 4.57 9.75
CA GLY A 201 10.32 5.56 9.90
C GLY A 201 10.00 6.99 9.50
N TRP A 202 8.70 7.34 9.41
CA TRP A 202 8.26 8.72 9.15
C TRP A 202 6.77 8.92 9.47
N THR A 203 6.33 10.16 9.55
CA THR A 203 4.91 10.53 9.68
C THR A 203 4.46 11.47 8.58
N VAL A 204 3.16 11.49 8.25
CA VAL A 204 2.63 12.22 7.09
C VAL A 204 2.97 13.71 7.15
N ASN A 205 2.83 14.35 8.31
CA ASN A 205 3.13 15.78 8.49
C ASN A 205 4.59 16.16 8.22
N GLN A 206 5.51 15.20 8.23
CA GLN A 206 6.91 15.45 7.90
C GLN A 206 7.15 15.53 6.39
N ARG A 207 6.31 14.84 5.60
CA ARG A 207 6.60 14.52 4.19
C ARG A 207 5.51 14.88 3.18
N ILE A 208 4.35 15.34 3.64
CA ILE A 208 3.30 15.85 2.75
C ILE A 208 3.85 16.97 1.85
N GLY A 209 3.48 16.95 0.57
CA GLY A 209 4.01 17.87 -0.44
C GLY A 209 5.39 17.52 -1.00
N TRP A 210 6.09 16.53 -0.44
CA TRP A 210 7.40 16.12 -0.96
C TRP A 210 7.28 15.37 -2.28
N THR A 211 8.23 15.61 -3.18
CA THR A 211 8.37 14.84 -4.42
C THR A 211 8.83 13.41 -4.11
N ILE A 212 8.59 12.47 -5.04
CA ILE A 212 9.07 11.08 -4.89
C ILE A 212 10.58 11.05 -4.66
N SER A 213 11.33 11.97 -5.27
CA SER A 213 12.76 12.12 -5.08
C SER A 213 13.12 12.46 -3.64
N GLN A 214 12.44 13.47 -3.06
CA GLN A 214 12.64 13.88 -1.67
C GLN A 214 12.25 12.78 -0.67
N LEU A 215 11.13 12.09 -0.89
CA LEU A 215 10.68 10.97 -0.05
C LEU A 215 11.72 9.86 0.09
N HIS A 216 12.52 9.64 -0.96
CA HIS A 216 13.52 8.57 -1.02
C HIS A 216 14.94 9.04 -0.73
N GLY A 217 15.16 10.31 -0.35
CA GLY A 217 16.47 10.82 0.02
C GLY A 217 17.23 9.98 1.06
N PRO A 218 16.56 9.42 2.10
CA PRO A 218 17.22 8.53 3.07
C PRO A 218 17.63 7.15 2.53
N VAL A 219 17.13 6.74 1.36
CA VAL A 219 17.38 5.39 0.83
C VAL A 219 18.73 5.35 0.12
N PRO A 220 19.68 4.51 0.56
CA PRO A 220 21.02 4.49 -0.02
C PRO A 220 21.01 4.17 -1.52
N LEU A 221 21.85 4.90 -2.26
CA LEU A 221 22.01 4.79 -3.72
C LEU A 221 20.75 5.06 -4.57
N TRP A 222 19.65 5.53 -3.98
CA TRP A 222 18.38 5.70 -4.71
C TRP A 222 18.51 6.66 -5.90
N HIS A 223 19.08 7.85 -5.68
CA HIS A 223 19.28 8.86 -6.73
C HIS A 223 20.16 8.34 -7.88
N GLN A 224 21.17 7.52 -7.55
CA GLN A 224 22.14 7.03 -8.52
C GLN A 224 21.60 5.86 -9.35
N GLN A 225 20.78 4.99 -8.76
CA GLN A 225 20.42 3.71 -9.39
C GLN A 225 18.96 3.61 -9.82
N VAL A 226 18.04 4.31 -9.17
CA VAL A 226 16.60 3.98 -9.25
C VAL A 226 15.72 5.17 -9.60
N ALA A 227 16.09 6.40 -9.24
CA ALA A 227 15.28 7.61 -9.42
C ALA A 227 14.68 7.76 -10.83
N ASN A 228 15.52 7.76 -11.86
CA ASN A 228 15.08 7.92 -13.25
C ASN A 228 14.12 6.80 -13.70
N SER A 229 14.40 5.56 -13.28
CA SER A 229 13.55 4.41 -13.60
C SER A 229 12.18 4.52 -12.94
N VAL A 230 12.11 5.02 -11.71
CA VAL A 230 10.86 5.27 -10.99
C VAL A 230 10.05 6.39 -11.65
N SER A 231 10.67 7.53 -11.97
CA SER A 231 9.97 8.63 -12.64
C SER A 231 9.37 8.19 -13.98
N LYS A 232 10.14 7.44 -14.80
CA LYS A 232 9.65 6.87 -16.05
C LYS A 232 8.52 5.86 -15.86
N PHE A 233 8.60 5.05 -14.81
CA PHE A 233 7.57 4.07 -14.48
C PHE A 233 6.25 4.77 -14.13
N LEU A 234 6.27 5.73 -13.18
CA LEU A 234 5.08 6.45 -12.75
C LEU A 234 4.42 7.20 -13.90
N ALA A 235 5.22 7.87 -14.74
CA ALA A 235 4.72 8.60 -15.92
C ALA A 235 4.02 7.69 -16.95
N ARG A 236 4.42 6.41 -17.05
CA ARG A 236 3.85 5.43 -17.98
C ARG A 236 2.63 4.68 -17.43
N LEU A 237 2.30 4.83 -16.15
CA LEU A 237 1.13 4.18 -15.58
C LEU A 237 -0.13 4.71 -16.27
N THR A 238 -0.98 3.78 -16.70
CA THR A 238 -2.31 4.05 -17.25
C THR A 238 -3.37 3.40 -16.35
N PRO A 239 -4.63 3.86 -16.38
CA PRO A 239 -5.70 3.23 -15.61
C PRO A 239 -5.89 1.74 -15.88
N ASN A 240 -5.53 1.28 -17.08
CA ASN A 240 -5.66 -0.12 -17.52
C ASN A 240 -4.42 -0.98 -17.23
N SER A 241 -3.36 -0.40 -16.67
CA SER A 241 -2.09 -1.08 -16.41
C SER A 241 -1.65 -0.89 -14.97
N PRO A 242 -2.46 -1.29 -13.97
CA PRO A 242 -2.06 -1.17 -12.58
C PRO A 242 -0.93 -2.14 -12.26
N MET A 243 -0.07 -1.73 -11.34
CA MET A 243 1.19 -2.41 -11.05
C MET A 243 1.34 -2.60 -9.55
N GLU A 244 2.20 -3.54 -9.15
CA GLU A 244 2.54 -3.76 -7.76
C GLU A 244 4.01 -4.14 -7.60
N ARG A 245 4.50 -4.03 -6.38
CA ARG A 245 5.78 -4.60 -5.93
C ARG A 245 5.64 -5.05 -4.48
N SER A 246 6.67 -5.72 -4.00
CA SER A 246 6.82 -6.00 -2.58
C SER A 246 8.14 -5.44 -2.08
N ASN A 247 8.11 -4.97 -0.85
CA ASN A 247 9.28 -4.58 -0.09
C ASN A 247 9.23 -5.30 1.27
N TYR A 248 10.38 -5.44 1.93
CA TYR A 248 10.42 -5.92 3.30
C TYR A 248 11.45 -5.17 4.13
N PHE A 249 11.14 -5.13 5.42
CA PHE A 249 11.98 -4.65 6.48
C PHE A 249 12.07 -5.72 7.56
N VAL A 250 13.06 -5.58 8.43
CA VAL A 250 13.13 -6.32 9.67
C VAL A 250 12.93 -5.31 10.77
N GLU A 251 12.00 -5.61 11.67
CA GLU A 251 11.74 -4.83 12.86
C GLU A 251 11.93 -5.72 14.08
N VAL A 252 12.36 -5.14 15.19
CA VAL A 252 12.51 -5.84 16.46
C VAL A 252 11.50 -5.26 17.42
N LYS A 253 10.69 -6.12 18.04
CA LYS A 253 9.69 -5.71 19.02
C LYS A 253 10.11 -6.06 20.45
N SER A 254 9.71 -5.22 21.39
CA SER A 254 9.79 -5.55 22.81
C SER A 254 8.68 -6.54 23.19
N PRO A 255 8.85 -7.37 24.24
CA PRO A 255 7.82 -8.31 24.67
C PRO A 255 6.50 -7.65 25.07
N GLU A 256 6.55 -6.40 25.55
CA GLU A 256 5.42 -5.64 26.07
C GLU A 256 4.63 -4.90 24.98
N GLU A 257 5.17 -4.79 23.77
CA GLU A 257 4.53 -4.06 22.67
C GLU A 257 3.28 -4.80 22.17
N ASN A 258 2.18 -4.06 22.10
CA ASN A 258 0.94 -4.55 21.51
C ASN A 258 0.91 -4.30 19.99
N LEU A 259 -0.18 -4.71 19.33
CA LEU A 259 -0.31 -4.57 17.88
C LEU A 259 -0.25 -3.11 17.40
N THR A 260 -0.78 -2.15 18.18
CA THR A 260 -0.70 -0.72 17.86
C THR A 260 0.76 -0.25 17.87
N ASP A 261 1.53 -0.61 18.89
CA ASP A 261 2.95 -0.24 19.00
C ASP A 261 3.78 -0.86 17.85
N ILE A 262 3.48 -2.12 17.49
CA ILE A 262 4.16 -2.83 16.40
C ILE A 262 3.82 -2.23 15.03
N LEU A 263 2.55 -1.90 14.77
CA LEU A 263 2.13 -1.38 13.47
C LEU A 263 2.50 0.10 13.26
N TYR A 264 2.49 0.91 14.33
CA TYR A 264 2.81 2.33 14.30
C TYR A 264 4.29 2.59 14.60
N ARG A 265 5.13 2.57 13.56
CA ARG A 265 6.58 2.85 13.66
C ARG A 265 6.95 4.18 13.02
N PRO A 266 6.72 5.33 13.69
CA PRO A 266 7.05 6.65 13.15
C PRO A 266 8.57 6.95 13.11
N HIS A 267 9.36 6.13 13.81
CA HIS A 267 10.82 6.22 13.90
C HIS A 267 11.47 4.95 13.34
N ALA A 268 12.79 4.78 13.52
CA ALA A 268 13.53 3.62 13.03
C ALA A 268 12.90 2.31 13.52
N LEU A 269 12.88 1.29 12.65
CA LEU A 269 12.28 -0.02 12.92
C LEU A 269 13.09 -0.89 13.90
N CYS A 270 14.32 -0.49 14.17
CA CYS A 270 15.23 -1.18 15.09
C CYS A 270 15.78 -0.13 16.05
N GLU A 271 15.29 -0.16 17.29
CA GLU A 271 15.88 0.63 18.37
C GLU A 271 17.08 -0.13 18.93
N LYS A 272 18.25 0.53 19.00
CA LYS A 272 19.52 -0.11 19.38
C LYS A 272 19.56 -0.62 20.83
N GLU A 273 18.58 -0.26 21.64
CA GLU A 273 18.51 -0.64 23.05
C GLU A 273 18.08 -2.11 23.25
N LEU A 274 17.50 -2.74 22.22
CA LEU A 274 17.17 -4.17 22.23
C LEU A 274 18.39 -5.01 21.81
N SER A 275 19.27 -5.31 22.76
CA SER A 275 20.37 -6.27 22.55
C SER A 275 19.86 -7.70 22.65
N ASP A 276 20.18 -8.53 21.65
CA ASP A 276 19.90 -9.98 21.63
C ASP A 276 18.40 -10.37 21.64
N PRO A 277 17.59 -9.93 20.66
CA PRO A 277 16.18 -10.31 20.60
C PRO A 277 16.01 -11.81 20.37
N SER A 278 14.93 -12.39 20.90
CA SER A 278 14.54 -13.78 20.56
C SER A 278 13.93 -13.86 19.15
N PRO A 279 13.88 -15.04 18.50
CA PRO A 279 13.29 -15.19 17.16
C PRO A 279 11.85 -14.66 17.05
N SER A 280 11.00 -14.83 18.07
CA SER A 280 9.62 -14.33 18.07
C SER A 280 9.51 -12.80 18.20
N GLN A 281 10.59 -12.13 18.60
CA GLN A 281 10.69 -10.67 18.66
C GLN A 281 11.19 -10.05 17.35
N ILE A 282 11.78 -10.84 16.46
CA ILE A 282 12.22 -10.39 15.15
C ILE A 282 11.06 -10.57 14.17
N LEU A 283 10.48 -9.48 13.69
CA LEU A 283 9.39 -9.52 12.73
C LEU A 283 9.88 -9.16 11.32
N ILE A 284 9.51 -9.98 10.35
CA ILE A 284 9.66 -9.67 8.93
C ILE A 284 8.44 -8.86 8.49
N ARG A 285 8.57 -7.54 8.54
CA ARG A 285 7.54 -6.61 8.06
C ARG A 285 7.58 -6.51 6.55
N ARG A 286 6.56 -7.04 5.86
CA ARG A 286 6.43 -6.96 4.41
C ARG A 286 5.40 -5.90 4.03
N GLU A 287 5.67 -5.21 2.94
CA GLU A 287 4.77 -4.25 2.34
C GLU A 287 4.44 -4.69 0.92
N ARG A 288 3.17 -4.96 0.64
CA ARG A 288 2.67 -5.05 -0.74
C ARG A 288 2.24 -3.66 -1.17
N GLN A 289 2.93 -3.15 -2.16
CA GLN A 289 2.79 -1.79 -2.65
C GLN A 289 2.10 -1.82 -4.01
N THR A 290 0.93 -1.19 -4.12
CA THR A 290 0.12 -1.15 -5.35
C THR A 290 0.11 0.26 -5.94
N PHE A 291 0.10 0.35 -7.27
CA PHE A 291 0.09 1.61 -8.01
C PHE A 291 -1.05 1.56 -9.03
N ARG A 292 -2.02 2.47 -8.89
CA ARG A 292 -3.14 2.60 -9.82
C ARG A 292 -3.31 4.04 -10.24
N ARG A 293 -3.50 4.26 -11.54
CA ARG A 293 -3.89 5.58 -12.04
C ARG A 293 -5.39 5.73 -12.04
N LEU A 294 -5.86 6.78 -11.41
CA LEU A 294 -7.26 7.14 -11.33
C LEU A 294 -7.79 7.58 -12.70
N PRO A 295 -8.91 7.02 -13.20
CA PRO A 295 -9.43 7.30 -14.54
C PRO A 295 -10.01 8.71 -14.74
N ARG A 296 -10.51 9.36 -13.68
CA ARG A 296 -11.12 10.70 -13.72
C ARG A 296 -10.08 11.80 -13.58
N THR A 297 -9.36 11.83 -12.46
CA THR A 297 -8.38 12.87 -12.11
C THR A 297 -6.99 12.61 -12.65
N GLY A 298 -6.66 11.36 -13.00
CA GLY A 298 -5.33 11.00 -13.50
C GLY A 298 -4.23 10.94 -12.44
N ALA A 299 -4.54 11.21 -11.17
CA ALA A 299 -3.64 11.02 -10.04
C ALA A 299 -3.35 9.53 -9.80
N LEU A 300 -2.30 9.22 -9.04
CA LEU A 300 -1.95 7.85 -8.69
C LEU A 300 -2.39 7.53 -7.26
N VAL A 301 -3.14 6.46 -7.07
CA VAL A 301 -3.34 5.83 -5.76
C VAL A 301 -2.19 4.86 -5.53
N PHE A 302 -1.42 5.15 -4.49
CA PHE A 302 -0.38 4.29 -3.95
C PHE A 302 -0.91 3.61 -2.69
N GLY A 303 -1.14 2.29 -2.75
CA GLY A 303 -1.64 1.51 -1.63
C GLY A 303 -0.56 0.65 -1.00
N VAL A 304 -0.50 0.57 0.33
CA VAL A 304 0.47 -0.23 1.07
C VAL A 304 -0.25 -1.17 2.03
N LYS A 305 -0.26 -2.48 1.73
CA LYS A 305 -0.68 -3.51 2.70
C LYS A 305 0.53 -3.98 3.48
N THR A 306 0.46 -3.84 4.80
CA THR A 306 1.47 -4.35 5.73
C THR A 306 1.15 -5.80 6.14
N TYR A 307 2.18 -6.63 6.21
CA TYR A 307 2.15 -7.98 6.77
C TYR A 307 3.26 -8.11 7.79
N LEU A 308 2.98 -8.81 8.88
CA LEU A 308 3.93 -9.11 9.93
C LEU A 308 4.11 -10.63 10.02
N THR A 309 5.35 -11.09 10.04
CA THR A 309 5.68 -12.52 10.20
C THR A 309 6.83 -12.65 11.19
N PRO A 310 6.61 -13.23 12.37
CA PRO A 310 7.69 -13.58 13.29
C PRO A 310 8.74 -14.48 12.63
N LEU A 311 10.01 -14.34 13.01
CA LEU A 311 11.11 -15.12 12.44
C LEU A 311 10.94 -16.63 12.69
N ASP A 312 10.39 -17.01 13.83
CA ASP A 312 10.11 -18.40 14.20
C ASP A 312 8.95 -19.04 13.42
N GLU A 313 8.08 -18.22 12.85
CA GLU A 313 7.04 -18.64 11.90
C GLU A 313 7.54 -18.63 10.44
N LEU A 314 8.75 -18.13 10.19
CA LEU A 314 9.27 -18.01 8.83
C LEU A 314 9.59 -19.40 8.25
N PRO A 315 9.14 -19.71 7.01
CA PRO A 315 9.51 -20.95 6.35
C PRO A 315 11.02 -21.08 6.18
N MET A 316 11.55 -22.30 6.34
CA MET A 316 12.99 -22.55 6.30
C MET A 316 13.67 -22.03 5.03
N ALA A 317 12.99 -22.13 3.88
CA ALA A 317 13.49 -21.60 2.61
C ALA A 317 13.64 -20.07 2.62
N GLU A 318 12.70 -19.35 3.24
CA GLU A 318 12.80 -17.89 3.38
C GLU A 318 13.83 -17.48 4.43
N LEU A 319 13.96 -18.23 5.52
CA LEU A 319 15.02 -18.01 6.51
C LEU A 319 16.41 -18.16 5.88
N ALA A 320 16.61 -19.19 5.06
CA ALA A 320 17.82 -19.38 4.27
C ALA A 320 18.08 -18.21 3.32
N ASN A 321 17.04 -17.74 2.63
CA ASN A 321 17.14 -16.61 1.71
C ASN A 321 17.50 -15.30 2.43
N LEU A 322 16.94 -15.05 3.61
CA LEU A 322 17.29 -13.89 4.44
C LEU A 322 18.76 -13.98 4.90
N ALA A 323 19.16 -15.10 5.48
CA ALA A 323 20.53 -15.35 5.93
C ALA A 323 21.55 -15.19 4.80
N LYS A 324 21.19 -15.61 3.58
CA LYS A 324 21.99 -15.43 2.37
C LYS A 324 22.07 -13.96 1.93
N GLU A 325 20.94 -13.27 1.80
CA GLU A 325 20.91 -11.88 1.32
C GLU A 325 21.68 -10.94 2.24
N MET A 326 21.56 -11.08 3.57
CA MET A 326 22.22 -10.22 4.56
C MET A 326 23.73 -10.15 4.44
N LYS A 327 24.36 -11.24 3.96
CA LYS A 327 25.80 -11.31 3.75
C LYS A 327 26.26 -10.51 2.53
N THR A 328 25.35 -10.28 1.58
CA THR A 328 25.64 -9.55 0.34
C THR A 328 25.46 -8.05 0.49
N TRP A 329 24.90 -7.58 1.61
CA TRP A 329 24.62 -6.18 1.83
C TRP A 329 25.91 -5.41 2.12
N PRO A 330 26.18 -4.32 1.39
CA PRO A 330 27.18 -3.34 1.78
C PRO A 330 26.88 -2.76 3.18
N GLU A 331 27.88 -2.20 3.83
CA GLU A 331 27.74 -1.75 5.23
C GLU A 331 26.63 -0.71 5.40
N TYR A 332 26.57 0.31 4.54
CA TYR A 332 25.53 1.33 4.59
C TYR A 332 24.10 0.76 4.42
N VAL A 333 23.94 -0.37 3.71
CA VAL A 333 22.63 -1.06 3.59
C VAL A 333 22.34 -1.83 4.86
N SER A 334 23.37 -2.43 5.43
CA SER A 334 23.28 -3.20 6.66
C SER A 334 22.87 -2.32 7.84
N GLU A 335 23.48 -1.15 7.96
CA GLU A 335 23.11 -0.10 8.91
C GLU A 335 21.67 0.38 8.67
N TYR A 336 21.31 0.71 7.42
CA TYR A 336 19.95 1.14 7.07
C TYR A 336 18.88 0.08 7.41
N LYS A 337 19.22 -1.22 7.31
CA LYS A 337 18.33 -2.34 7.65
C LYS A 337 18.47 -2.81 9.11
N GLY A 338 19.32 -2.18 9.92
CA GLY A 338 19.52 -2.53 11.33
C GLY A 338 20.14 -3.91 11.56
N ARG A 339 20.95 -4.43 10.60
CA ARG A 339 21.52 -5.79 10.65
C ARG A 339 22.32 -6.03 11.94
N ASP A 340 22.94 -5.00 12.48
CA ASP A 340 23.67 -5.00 13.76
C ASP A 340 22.79 -5.40 14.95
N VAL A 341 21.49 -5.11 14.91
CA VAL A 341 20.56 -5.39 16.02
C VAL A 341 20.06 -6.83 16.01
N TRP A 342 19.67 -7.35 14.85
CA TRP A 342 18.96 -8.64 14.75
C TRP A 342 19.71 -9.71 13.96
N GLY A 343 20.76 -9.33 13.21
CA GLY A 343 21.36 -10.20 12.20
C GLY A 343 22.09 -11.41 12.78
N ALA A 344 22.77 -11.25 13.91
CA ALA A 344 23.44 -12.36 14.60
C ALA A 344 22.44 -13.45 15.00
N LYS A 345 21.30 -13.05 15.59
CA LYS A 345 20.24 -13.99 16.00
C LYS A 345 19.63 -14.72 14.80
N VAL A 346 19.43 -14.06 13.67
CA VAL A 346 18.92 -14.72 12.45
C VAL A 346 19.85 -15.84 12.00
N LEU A 347 21.18 -15.61 12.01
CA LEU A 347 22.16 -16.63 11.63
C LEU A 347 22.25 -17.76 12.65
N GLU A 348 22.18 -17.45 13.94
CA GLU A 348 22.10 -18.44 15.02
C GLU A 348 20.85 -19.33 14.84
N TYR A 349 19.66 -18.73 14.74
CA TYR A 349 18.41 -19.45 14.57
C TYR A 349 18.36 -20.27 13.28
N TYR A 350 18.95 -19.77 12.19
CA TYR A 350 19.10 -20.53 10.94
C TYR A 350 19.93 -21.81 11.14
N ARG A 351 21.06 -21.75 11.87
CA ARG A 351 21.89 -22.92 12.18
C ARG A 351 21.16 -23.91 13.09
N GLU A 352 20.46 -23.42 14.12
CA GLU A 352 19.66 -24.25 15.03
C GLU A 352 18.60 -25.07 14.30
N ARG A 353 18.01 -24.51 13.23
CA ARG A 353 17.04 -25.20 12.37
C ARG A 353 17.68 -26.10 11.31
N GLY A 354 18.99 -26.37 11.40
CA GLY A 354 19.72 -27.26 10.48
C GLY A 354 20.19 -26.58 9.20
N GLY A 355 20.26 -25.25 9.16
CA GLY A 355 20.82 -24.50 8.05
C GLY A 355 22.33 -24.57 8.02
N GLU A 356 22.91 -24.89 6.86
CA GLU A 356 24.35 -24.86 6.62
C GLU A 356 24.77 -23.49 6.09
N ILE A 357 25.76 -22.89 6.75
CA ILE A 357 26.38 -21.66 6.29
C ILE A 357 27.72 -22.03 5.65
N ASN A 358 27.83 -21.89 4.32
CA ASN A 358 29.13 -21.90 3.66
C ASN A 358 29.86 -20.60 4.01
N ASP A 359 30.83 -20.67 4.92
CA ASP A 359 31.65 -19.53 5.37
C ASP A 359 32.75 -19.15 4.36
N GLU A 360 32.85 -19.81 3.21
CA GLU A 360 33.92 -19.64 2.20
C GLU A 360 33.95 -18.27 1.47
N LYS A 361 33.20 -17.26 1.88
CA LYS A 361 33.24 -15.90 1.28
C LYS A 361 33.44 -14.77 2.28
N LEU A 362 34.20 -15.03 3.35
CA LEU A 362 34.72 -14.02 4.27
C LEU A 362 36.25 -13.93 4.18
N GLU A 363 36.80 -13.81 2.97
CA GLU A 363 38.19 -13.37 2.80
C GLU A 363 38.25 -12.19 1.81
N VAL A 364 38.55 -11.03 2.43
CA VAL A 364 39.12 -9.73 1.97
C VAL A 364 38.81 -9.22 0.57
#